data_AF-A0A964QYH7-F1
#
_entry.id   AF-A0A964QYH7-F1
#
_cell.length_a   1.000
_cell.length_b   1.000
_cell.length_c   1.000
_cell.angle_alpha   90.00
_cell.angle_beta   90.00
_cell.angle_gamma   90.00
#
_symmetry.space_group_name_H-M   'P 1'
#
loop_
_entity.id
_entity.type
_entity.pdbx_description
1 polymer ?
#
loop_
_entity_poly.entity_id
_entity_poly.type
_entity_poly.pdbx_seq_one_letter_code
_entity_poly.pdbx_strand_id
1 'polypeptide(L)'
;MKKPFRIDWADTSPSKHQPPTTHEPLKEYSIKFEKIPKGKKAVPDPGKLGVRSKLGGNPDWVQHPEVPMCSDCKQPMTFVAQLDSIEHDEKHNPHAIDCLSRQQQYMFGDVGMIYVFMCFSCMTTESLVQSG
;
A
#
# COMPACT_ATOMS: atom_id res chain seq x y z
N MET A 1 28.30 0.15 -42.12
CA MET A 1 26.97 -0.47 -42.30
C MET A 1 26.54 -1.08 -40.96
N LYS A 2 25.58 -0.49 -40.26
CA LYS A 2 25.00 -1.06 -39.03
C LYS A 2 23.82 -1.94 -39.42
N LYS A 3 23.82 -3.23 -39.02
CA LYS A 3 22.71 -4.14 -39.28
C LYS A 3 21.43 -3.61 -38.60
N PRO A 4 20.25 -3.69 -39.25
CA PRO A 4 19.01 -3.23 -38.66
C PRO A 4 18.64 -4.12 -37.47
N PHE A 5 18.32 -3.48 -36.35
CA PHE A 5 17.78 -4.15 -35.16
C PHE A 5 16.37 -4.64 -35.50
N ARG A 6 16.16 -5.95 -35.54
CA ARG A 6 14.85 -6.58 -35.72
C ARG A 6 14.43 -7.13 -34.37
N ILE A 7 13.34 -6.62 -33.81
CA ILE A 7 12.69 -7.18 -32.61
C ILE A 7 11.73 -8.25 -33.13
N ASP A 8 11.96 -9.50 -32.74
CA ASP A 8 11.07 -10.62 -33.02
C ASP A 8 10.02 -10.68 -31.91
N TRP A 9 8.80 -10.25 -32.21
CA TRP A 9 7.67 -10.21 -31.26
C TRP A 9 7.12 -11.60 -30.89
N ALA A 10 7.73 -12.67 -31.39
CA ALA A 10 7.36 -14.07 -31.12
C ALA A 10 8.16 -14.71 -29.97
N ASP A 11 9.11 -13.99 -29.35
CA ASP A 11 9.86 -14.51 -28.21
C ASP A 11 8.98 -14.51 -26.95
N THR A 12 8.32 -15.64 -26.72
CA THR A 12 7.51 -15.93 -25.53
C THR A 12 8.34 -16.41 -24.34
N SER A 13 9.67 -16.25 -24.39
CA SER A 13 10.53 -16.47 -23.23
C SER A 13 9.98 -15.70 -22.03
N PRO A 14 9.76 -16.34 -20.87
CA PRO A 14 9.33 -15.63 -19.68
C PRO A 14 10.32 -14.50 -19.41
N SER A 15 9.83 -13.26 -19.36
CA SER A 15 10.69 -12.14 -19.01
C SER A 15 11.35 -12.48 -17.68
N LYS A 16 12.64 -12.19 -17.53
CA LYS A 16 13.38 -12.34 -16.26
C LYS A 16 12.84 -11.41 -15.14
N HIS A 17 11.68 -10.79 -15.36
CA HIS A 17 11.00 -9.80 -14.56
C HIS A 17 9.57 -10.22 -14.24
N GLN A 18 9.21 -11.51 -14.45
CA GLN A 18 7.99 -12.02 -13.83
C GLN A 18 8.08 -11.81 -12.32
N PRO A 19 7.16 -11.03 -11.72
CA PRO A 19 7.12 -10.89 -10.27
C PRO A 19 6.92 -12.29 -9.68
N PRO A 20 7.56 -12.59 -8.54
CA PRO A 20 7.49 -13.93 -7.96
C PRO A 20 6.02 -14.30 -7.71
N THR A 21 5.55 -15.29 -8.47
CA THR A 21 4.29 -16.00 -8.22
C THR A 21 4.55 -17.03 -7.11
N THR A 22 4.82 -16.57 -5.89
CA THR A 22 5.04 -17.49 -4.77
C THR A 22 3.98 -17.26 -3.71
N HIS A 23 3.10 -18.26 -3.57
CA HIS A 23 2.08 -18.42 -2.52
C HIS A 23 2.66 -18.55 -1.10
N GLU A 24 3.86 -18.02 -0.84
CA GLU A 24 4.43 -18.00 0.49
C GLU A 24 3.76 -16.90 1.31
N PRO A 25 3.44 -17.15 2.59
CA PRO A 25 2.95 -16.10 3.48
C PRO A 25 3.91 -14.92 3.51
N LEU A 26 3.37 -13.69 3.50
CA LEU A 26 4.16 -12.50 3.76
C LEU A 26 4.78 -12.58 5.17
N LYS A 27 5.92 -11.90 5.38
CA LYS A 27 6.51 -11.71 6.71
C LYS A 27 5.43 -11.21 7.66
N GLU A 28 5.35 -11.84 8.83
CA GLU A 28 4.37 -11.47 9.84
C GLU A 28 4.89 -10.31 10.69
N TYR A 29 4.07 -9.27 10.84
CA TYR A 29 4.32 -8.15 11.75
C TYR A 29 3.19 -8.06 12.77
N SER A 30 3.54 -7.93 14.05
CA SER A 30 2.55 -7.64 15.10
C SER A 30 2.27 -6.14 15.19
N ILE A 31 1.02 -5.77 15.45
CA ILE A 31 0.63 -4.37 15.63
C ILE A 31 0.30 -4.12 17.10
N LYS A 32 0.83 -3.03 17.66
CA LYS A 32 0.46 -2.51 18.97
C LYS A 32 -0.38 -1.26 18.79
N PHE A 33 -1.59 -1.24 19.35
CA PHE A 33 -2.49 -0.10 19.25
C PHE A 33 -2.45 0.77 20.50
N GLU A 34 -2.53 2.08 20.29
CA GLU A 34 -2.79 3.07 21.32
C GLU A 34 -3.93 3.98 20.90
N LYS A 35 -4.71 4.45 21.89
CA LYS A 35 -5.78 5.41 21.63
C LYS A 35 -5.20 6.82 21.54
N ILE A 36 -5.46 7.50 20.44
CA ILE A 36 -5.00 8.87 20.24
C ILE A 36 -5.87 9.85 21.03
N PRO A 37 -5.28 10.76 21.84
CA PRO A 37 -6.02 11.80 22.55
C PRO A 37 -6.80 12.70 21.58
N LYS A 38 -7.95 13.21 22.03
CA LYS A 38 -8.78 14.12 21.23
C LYS A 38 -7.96 15.32 20.75
N GLY A 39 -8.04 15.62 19.45
CA GLY A 39 -7.31 16.73 18.83
C GLY A 39 -5.85 16.41 18.43
N LYS A 40 -5.37 15.19 18.67
CA LYS A 40 -4.08 14.71 18.15
C LYS A 40 -4.29 13.79 16.94
N LYS A 41 -3.24 13.59 16.15
CA LYS A 41 -3.23 12.67 15.00
C LYS A 41 -2.35 11.46 15.30
N ALA A 42 -2.78 10.28 14.82
CA ALA A 42 -1.97 9.06 14.88
C ALA A 42 -0.70 9.16 14.03
N VAL A 43 -0.78 9.88 12.90
CA VAL A 43 0.34 10.21 12.02
C VAL A 43 0.54 11.72 12.09
N PRO A 44 1.48 12.22 12.93
CA PRO A 44 1.73 13.64 13.06
C PRO A 44 2.38 14.25 11.81
N ASP A 45 3.21 13.47 11.13
CA ASP A 45 3.98 13.86 9.95
C ASP A 45 3.73 12.87 8.79
N PRO A 46 2.91 13.25 7.79
CA PRO A 46 2.65 12.41 6.62
C PRO A 46 3.87 12.17 5.73
N GLY A 47 4.94 12.96 5.86
CA GLY A 47 6.20 12.77 5.14
C GLY A 47 7.08 11.68 5.75
N LYS A 48 6.75 11.19 6.94
CA LYS A 48 7.51 10.14 7.62
C LYS A 48 7.10 8.76 7.10
N LEU A 49 7.60 8.41 5.92
CA LEU A 49 7.27 7.18 5.18
C LEU A 49 7.66 5.92 5.97
N GLY A 50 6.89 4.85 5.82
CA GLY A 50 7.08 3.57 6.52
C GLY A 50 6.50 3.52 7.94
N VAL A 51 5.96 4.63 8.46
CA VAL A 51 5.34 4.70 9.80
C VAL A 51 3.97 5.41 9.80
N ARG A 52 3.27 5.38 8.67
CA ARG A 52 1.96 6.05 8.48
C ARG A 52 0.75 5.15 8.70
N SER A 53 0.93 3.87 9.09
CA SER A 53 -0.19 2.97 9.35
C SER A 53 -1.01 3.44 10.56
N LYS A 54 -2.34 3.48 10.43
CA LYS A 54 -3.25 3.85 11.52
C LYS A 54 -4.63 3.23 11.36
N LEU A 55 -5.37 3.18 12.47
CA LEU A 55 -6.79 2.86 12.50
C LEU A 55 -7.62 4.14 12.68
N GLY A 56 -8.63 4.30 11.83
CA GLY A 56 -9.61 5.39 11.89
C GLY A 56 -9.03 6.80 11.74
N GLY A 57 -9.85 7.80 12.08
CA GLY A 57 -9.58 9.19 11.74
C GLY A 57 -9.90 9.48 10.28
N ASN A 58 -9.23 10.49 9.70
CA ASN A 58 -9.33 10.76 8.26
C ASN A 58 -8.17 10.07 7.53
N PRO A 59 -8.38 9.54 6.31
CA PRO A 59 -7.30 9.02 5.48
C PRO A 59 -6.23 10.10 5.21
N ASP A 60 -4.95 9.72 5.24
CA ASP A 60 -3.86 10.59 4.74
C ASP A 60 -3.60 10.26 3.27
N TRP A 61 -4.41 10.82 2.37
CA TRP A 61 -4.33 10.53 0.94
C TRP A 61 -2.93 10.79 0.34
N VAL A 62 -2.41 9.81 -0.40
CA VAL A 62 -1.16 9.92 -1.17
C VAL A 62 -1.43 10.75 -2.44
N GLN A 63 -2.59 10.52 -3.06
CA GLN A 63 -3.03 11.25 -4.25
C GLN A 63 -4.26 12.10 -3.91
N HIS A 64 -5.36 11.93 -4.64
CA HIS A 64 -6.62 12.60 -4.35
C HIS A 64 -7.51 11.76 -3.43
N PRO A 65 -8.46 12.39 -2.72
CA PRO A 65 -9.47 11.65 -1.98
C PRO A 65 -10.26 10.68 -2.88
N GLU A 66 -10.44 9.45 -2.41
CA GLU A 66 -11.20 8.42 -3.12
C GLU A 66 -11.97 7.57 -2.11
N VAL A 67 -13.18 8.00 -1.74
CA VAL A 67 -14.03 7.25 -0.82
C VAL A 67 -14.93 6.30 -1.62
N PRO A 68 -14.81 4.98 -1.47
CA PRO A 68 -15.62 4.05 -2.23
C PRO A 68 -17.09 4.09 -1.80
N MET A 69 -17.97 3.77 -2.74
CA MET A 69 -19.41 3.65 -2.52
C MET A 69 -19.75 2.17 -2.35
N CYS A 70 -20.46 1.79 -1.28
CA CYS A 70 -20.85 0.41 -1.05
C CYS A 70 -21.66 -0.14 -2.25
N SER A 71 -21.29 -1.33 -2.74
CA SER A 71 -21.97 -2.00 -3.85
C SER A 71 -23.46 -2.23 -3.60
N ASP A 72 -23.87 -2.39 -2.35
CA ASP A 72 -25.21 -2.86 -1.98
C ASP A 72 -26.15 -1.70 -1.70
N CYS A 73 -25.77 -0.80 -0.77
CA CYS A 73 -26.62 0.33 -0.36
C CYS A 73 -26.31 1.65 -1.07
N LYS A 74 -25.25 1.69 -1.88
CA LYS A 74 -24.79 2.90 -2.60
C LYS A 74 -24.53 4.11 -1.70
N GLN A 75 -24.13 3.87 -0.45
CA GLN A 75 -23.68 4.91 0.48
C GLN A 75 -22.15 4.96 0.54
N PRO A 76 -21.54 6.12 0.83
CA PRO A 76 -20.11 6.23 1.07
C PRO A 76 -19.68 5.30 2.22
N MET A 77 -18.60 4.56 2.02
CA MET A 77 -18.09 3.64 3.05
C MET A 77 -17.28 4.38 4.12
N THR A 78 -17.14 3.75 5.29
CA THR A 78 -16.39 4.31 6.42
C THR A 78 -14.94 3.87 6.36
N PHE A 79 -14.01 4.82 6.46
CA PHE A 79 -12.58 4.54 6.59
C PHE A 79 -12.29 3.80 7.90
N VAL A 80 -11.61 2.67 7.82
CA VAL A 80 -11.25 1.83 8.97
C VAL A 80 -9.75 1.87 9.26
N ALA A 81 -8.91 1.80 8.22
CA ALA A 81 -7.47 1.75 8.40
C ALA A 81 -6.72 2.21 7.14
N GLN A 82 -5.49 2.63 7.32
CA GLN A 82 -4.50 2.71 6.25
C GLN A 82 -3.25 1.90 6.62
N LEU A 83 -2.64 1.24 5.65
CA LEU A 83 -1.44 0.41 5.78
C LEU A 83 -0.36 0.98 4.86
N ASP A 84 0.72 1.45 5.49
CA ASP A 84 1.87 2.08 4.82
C ASP A 84 2.81 1.05 4.19
N SER A 85 3.66 1.52 3.27
CA SER A 85 4.83 0.79 2.77
C SER A 85 5.90 0.71 3.86
N ILE A 86 5.68 -0.15 4.85
CA ILE A 86 6.52 -0.23 6.06
C ILE A 86 7.96 -0.67 5.79
N GLU A 87 8.32 -1.19 4.61
CA GLU A 87 9.70 -1.60 4.30
C GLU A 87 10.48 -0.57 3.48
N HIS A 88 9.95 0.64 3.30
CA HIS A 88 10.63 1.72 2.57
C HIS A 88 11.99 2.10 3.19
N ASP A 89 12.99 2.31 2.34
CA ASP A 89 14.39 2.54 2.73
C ASP A 89 14.62 3.97 3.26
N GLU A 90 14.22 4.20 4.51
CA GLU A 90 14.35 5.47 5.20
C GLU A 90 14.99 5.31 6.58
N LYS A 91 15.84 6.27 6.96
CA LYS A 91 16.65 6.15 8.19
C LYS A 91 15.82 6.04 9.47
N HIS A 92 14.63 6.64 9.51
CA HIS A 92 13.74 6.58 10.67
C HIS A 92 12.87 5.33 10.70
N ASN A 93 12.81 4.58 9.60
CA ASN A 93 11.95 3.43 9.47
C ASN A 93 12.62 2.20 10.09
N PRO A 94 12.09 1.63 11.19
CA PRO A 94 12.70 0.47 11.86
C PRO A 94 12.63 -0.82 11.02
N HIS A 95 11.88 -0.81 9.93
CA HIS A 95 11.70 -1.94 9.02
C HIS A 95 12.26 -1.67 7.62
N ALA A 96 13.10 -0.64 7.48
CA ALA A 96 13.74 -0.28 6.22
C ALA A 96 14.48 -1.48 5.60
N ILE A 97 14.21 -1.71 4.31
CA ILE A 97 14.92 -2.66 3.48
C ILE A 97 15.40 -1.89 2.25
N ASP A 98 16.65 -2.14 1.84
CA ASP A 98 17.26 -1.61 0.62
C ASP A 98 16.28 -1.62 -0.57
N CYS A 99 16.12 -0.47 -1.22
CA CYS A 99 15.11 -0.26 -2.27
C CYS A 99 15.32 -1.11 -3.54
N LEU A 100 16.49 -1.71 -3.71
CA LEU A 100 16.82 -2.63 -4.80
C LEU A 100 16.66 -4.11 -4.37
N SER A 101 16.30 -4.37 -3.11
CA SER A 101 16.12 -5.71 -2.58
C SER A 101 14.87 -6.38 -3.11
N ARG A 102 15.01 -7.63 -3.56
CA ARG A 102 13.89 -8.51 -3.93
C ARG A 102 13.15 -9.10 -2.73
N GLN A 103 13.54 -8.72 -1.51
CA GLN A 103 12.93 -9.23 -0.26
C GLN A 103 11.86 -8.29 0.29
N GLN A 104 11.60 -7.15 -0.37
CA GLN A 104 10.50 -6.26 -0.04
C GLN A 104 9.16 -6.97 -0.32
N GLN A 105 8.31 -6.97 0.68
CA GLN A 105 6.97 -7.57 0.69
C GLN A 105 5.91 -6.54 1.06
N TYR A 106 6.27 -5.52 1.85
CA TYR A 106 5.39 -4.42 2.26
C TYR A 106 5.87 -3.09 1.66
N MET A 107 5.94 -3.09 0.33
CA MET A 107 6.21 -1.92 -0.49
C MET A 107 5.14 -1.84 -1.58
N PHE A 108 4.28 -0.82 -1.52
CA PHE A 108 3.08 -0.73 -2.36
C PHE A 108 3.32 0.27 -3.49
N GLY A 109 3.81 -0.19 -4.64
CA GLY A 109 4.18 0.70 -5.75
C GLY A 109 5.33 1.63 -5.35
N ASP A 110 5.26 2.90 -5.74
CA ASP A 110 6.21 3.94 -5.31
C ASP A 110 5.77 4.51 -3.95
N VAL A 111 6.17 3.83 -2.88
CA VAL A 111 5.91 4.21 -1.47
C VAL A 111 4.44 4.52 -1.16
N GLY A 112 3.55 3.72 -1.74
CA GLY A 112 2.11 3.88 -1.61
C GLY A 112 1.54 3.40 -0.28
N MET A 113 0.22 3.50 -0.21
CA MET A 113 -0.57 3.14 0.95
C MET A 113 -1.85 2.43 0.52
N ILE A 114 -2.21 1.39 1.28
CA ILE A 114 -3.50 0.70 1.16
C ILE A 114 -4.47 1.36 2.13
N TYR A 115 -5.70 1.59 1.70
CA TYR A 115 -6.78 2.13 2.51
C TYR A 115 -7.89 1.09 2.60
N VAL A 116 -8.42 0.88 3.79
CA VAL A 116 -9.46 -0.12 4.08
C VAL A 116 -10.72 0.59 4.51
N PHE A 117 -11.83 0.24 3.86
CA PHE A 117 -13.16 0.79 4.09
C PHE A 117 -14.14 -0.32 4.45
N MET A 118 -15.12 0.03 5.29
CA MET A 118 -16.20 -0.87 5.68
C MET A 118 -17.55 -0.17 5.59
N CYS A 119 -18.54 -0.86 5.04
CA CYS A 119 -19.94 -0.48 5.15
C CYS A 119 -20.53 -1.21 6.37
N PHE A 120 -20.74 -0.51 7.48
CA PHE A 120 -21.24 -1.12 8.71
C PHE A 120 -22.70 -1.58 8.61
N SER A 121 -23.49 -1.04 7.68
CA SER A 121 -24.88 -1.47 7.47
C SER A 121 -24.97 -2.78 6.68
N CYS A 122 -24.12 -2.95 5.66
CA CYS A 122 -24.14 -4.11 4.77
C CYS A 122 -23.10 -5.17 5.14
N MET A 123 -22.18 -4.87 6.07
CA MET A 123 -21.07 -5.72 6.48
C MET A 123 -20.12 -6.11 5.33
N THR A 124 -19.96 -5.23 4.35
CA THR A 124 -19.03 -5.39 3.23
C THR A 124 -17.80 -4.49 3.40
N THR A 125 -16.68 -4.89 2.81
CA THR A 125 -15.42 -4.15 2.83
C THR A 125 -14.92 -3.87 1.44
N GLU A 126 -14.21 -2.77 1.28
CA GLU A 126 -13.49 -2.42 0.06
C GLU A 126 -12.12 -1.87 0.44
N SER A 127 -11.11 -2.16 -0.36
CA SER A 127 -9.78 -1.62 -0.18
C SER A 127 -9.24 -1.12 -1.50
N LEU A 128 -8.53 0.01 -1.44
CA LEU A 128 -7.86 0.61 -2.59
C LEU A 128 -6.41 0.92 -2.24
N VAL A 129 -5.57 1.03 -3.27
CA VAL A 129 -4.15 1.37 -3.15
C VAL A 129 -3.88 2.67 -3.91
N GLN A 130 -3.11 3.57 -3.32
CA GLN A 130 -2.56 4.75 -4.00
C GLN A 130 -1.04 4.76 -3.83
N SER A 131 -0.32 5.06 -4.90
CA SER A 131 1.14 5.24 -4.92
C SER A 131 1.51 6.39 -5.86
N GLY A 132 2.64 7.05 -5.66
CA GLY A 132 3.03 8.19 -6.50
C GLY A 132 4.41 8.72 -6.23
#